data_AF-A0A382A7J9-F1
#
_entry.id   AF-A0A382A7J9-F1
#
_cell.length_a   1.000
_cell.length_b   1.000
_cell.length_c   1.000
_cell.angle_alpha   90.00
_cell.angle_beta   90.00
_cell.angle_gamma   90.00
#
_symmetry.space_group_name_H-M   'P 1'
#
loop_
_entity.id
_entity.type
_entity.pdbx_description
1 polymer ?
#
loop_
_entity_poly.entity_id
_entity_poly.type
_entity_poly.pdbx_seq_one_letter_code
_entity_poly.pdbx_strand_id
1 'polypeptide(L)'
;MRSKFLLVLTLFLTAASAQSATDVYLFDLKAVDNLFTVSNPVNISDNRGYDNQPSFMKNGQEVLFTSTRNGQTDIVRYNIRRNRKTWLTDTEGSEYSPLQIGSTQTFSAILLEEDGTQLLYKYNMRSGKGEVLVPDLKIGYHSWVDRNRLLSFVLGDPPTLQLSYLKDGANRVLDSTIGRSLHPIPGKSLMSYVSKQKEPWSINSIHPETGEIDFIMNTLEGSEDYAWTPSGTIIMGQKTKLYKFDPDRDSKWVEIGDLSNSGLSSITRLAVSPKGDKIAVVAAEEACRPAAVYLFRHAEKMIIPGEDDPDLTSEGFKRAEALALAMSDIEAGAVYSSQYKRTRQTIAPLSKAWSVEAVIIPADDPEKQIDVLFKNHCGENVVIAGHSNTLPGLIDLLAIPEKITIEDNQYGDLYVVLWKDGIPTLRVDHVGN
;
A
#
# COMPACT_ATOMS: atom_id res chain seq x y z
N MET A 1 -36.20 -35.94 16.84
CA MET A 1 -35.53 -35.33 15.67
C MET A 1 -34.47 -34.37 16.19
N ARG A 2 -33.19 -34.76 16.13
CA ARG A 2 -32.06 -33.91 16.52
C ARG A 2 -31.66 -33.10 15.28
N SER A 3 -31.93 -31.80 15.30
CA SER A 3 -31.47 -30.87 14.27
C SER A 3 -29.96 -30.72 14.40
N LYS A 4 -29.22 -31.20 13.39
CA LYS A 4 -27.80 -30.91 13.22
C LYS A 4 -27.70 -29.50 12.64
N PHE A 5 -27.33 -28.53 13.46
CA PHE A 5 -26.85 -27.25 12.96
C PHE A 5 -25.51 -27.52 12.25
N LEU A 6 -25.56 -27.45 10.92
CA LEU A 6 -24.37 -27.46 10.08
C LEU A 6 -23.72 -26.08 10.24
N LEU A 7 -22.72 -25.99 11.12
CA LEU A 7 -21.87 -24.81 11.24
C LEU A 7 -21.05 -24.75 9.94
N VAL A 8 -21.52 -23.94 8.98
CA VAL A 8 -20.72 -23.58 7.81
C VAL A 8 -19.58 -22.72 8.33
N LEU A 9 -18.41 -23.35 8.49
CA LEU A 9 -17.16 -22.69 8.79
C LEU A 9 -16.78 -21.88 7.56
N THR A 10 -17.19 -20.61 7.53
CA THR A 10 -16.63 -19.64 6.59
C THR A 10 -15.15 -19.52 6.89
N LEU A 11 -14.34 -20.22 6.09
CA LEU A 11 -12.93 -19.93 5.96
C LEU A 11 -12.85 -18.43 5.62
N PHE A 12 -12.39 -17.61 6.56
CA PHE A 12 -11.79 -16.33 6.23
C PHE A 12 -10.51 -16.67 5.46
N LEU A 13 -10.65 -16.99 4.17
CA LEU A 13 -9.69 -16.51 3.21
C LEU A 13 -9.70 -15.01 3.41
N THR A 14 -8.64 -14.49 4.01
CA THR A 14 -8.23 -13.12 3.75
C THR A 14 -7.95 -13.05 2.27
N ALA A 15 -9.02 -12.93 1.47
CA ALA A 15 -8.97 -12.25 0.20
C ALA A 15 -8.13 -11.02 0.47
N ALA A 16 -7.05 -10.88 -0.31
CA ALA A 16 -6.21 -9.71 -0.37
C ALA A 16 -7.13 -8.50 -0.64
N SER A 17 -7.76 -8.01 0.42
CA SER A 17 -8.50 -6.78 0.44
C SER A 17 -7.46 -5.76 0.08
N ALA A 18 -7.65 -5.12 -1.08
CA ALA A 18 -6.80 -4.10 -1.67
C ALA A 18 -5.93 -3.45 -0.59
N GLN A 19 -4.72 -3.97 -0.42
CA GLN A 19 -3.81 -3.46 0.60
C GLN A 19 -3.56 -2.01 0.18
N SER A 20 -3.81 -1.08 1.09
CA SER A 20 -3.68 0.36 0.83
C SER A 20 -2.34 0.62 0.15
N ALA A 21 -2.33 1.50 -0.85
CA ALA A 21 -1.07 1.90 -1.46
C ALA A 21 -0.11 2.41 -0.37
N THR A 22 1.09 1.85 -0.32
CA THR A 22 2.11 2.19 0.67
C THR A 22 3.41 2.42 -0.05
N ASP A 23 4.20 3.35 0.48
CA ASP A 23 5.55 3.61 0.02
C ASP A 23 6.57 3.35 1.14
N VAL A 24 7.80 3.07 0.72
CA VAL A 24 8.96 2.90 1.57
C VAL A 24 9.77 4.20 1.54
N TYR A 25 9.81 4.87 2.67
CA TYR A 25 10.60 6.08 2.89
C TYR A 25 11.87 5.79 3.67
N LEU A 26 12.99 6.33 3.22
CA LEU A 26 14.27 6.28 3.89
C LEU A 26 14.57 7.62 4.56
N PHE A 27 14.98 7.59 5.83
CA PHE A 27 15.36 8.76 6.60
C PHE A 27 16.76 8.59 7.18
N ASP A 28 17.42 9.71 7.43
CA ASP A 28 18.55 9.77 8.35
C ASP A 28 18.06 9.61 9.79
N LEU A 29 18.74 8.74 10.55
CA LEU A 29 18.51 8.55 11.97
C LEU A 29 19.76 8.99 12.72
N LYS A 30 19.62 9.97 13.63
CA LYS A 30 20.74 10.40 14.47
C LYS A 30 20.39 10.18 15.93
N ALA A 31 21.31 9.57 16.67
CA ALA A 31 21.20 9.38 18.11
C ALA A 31 22.39 10.07 18.81
N VAL A 32 22.10 11.00 19.72
CA VAL A 32 23.10 11.67 20.58
C VAL A 32 22.57 11.65 22.00
N ASP A 33 23.32 11.10 22.94
CA ASP A 33 22.93 11.03 24.37
C ASP A 33 21.50 10.49 24.60
N ASN A 34 21.12 9.42 23.87
CA ASN A 34 19.78 8.79 23.89
C ASN A 34 18.64 9.68 23.32
N LEU A 35 18.95 10.84 22.76
CA LEU A 35 18.01 11.66 21.98
C LEU A 35 18.11 11.28 20.51
N PHE A 36 16.98 10.95 19.93
CA PHE A 36 16.87 10.57 18.52
C PHE A 36 16.26 11.71 17.71
N THR A 37 16.74 11.87 16.48
CA THR A 37 16.13 12.75 15.48
C THR A 37 16.05 12.02 14.15
N VAL A 38 14.96 12.24 13.43
CA VAL A 38 14.70 11.70 12.09
C VAL A 38 14.62 12.85 11.10
N SER A 39 15.31 12.75 9.96
CA SER A 39 15.39 13.84 8.98
C SER A 39 15.62 13.31 7.57
N ASN A 40 15.55 14.20 6.57
CA ASN A 40 15.89 13.93 5.16
C ASN A 40 15.07 12.76 4.56
N PRO A 41 13.73 12.87 4.49
CA PRO A 41 12.90 11.86 3.85
C PRO A 41 13.27 11.68 2.37
N VAL A 42 13.40 10.44 1.95
CA VAL A 42 13.54 10.04 0.54
C VAL A 42 12.55 8.90 0.28
N ASN A 43 11.58 9.09 -0.62
CA ASN A 43 10.74 7.99 -1.10
C ASN A 43 11.62 7.08 -1.99
N ILE A 44 11.93 5.87 -1.51
CA ILE A 44 12.83 4.93 -2.20
C ILE A 44 12.09 3.88 -3.01
N SER A 45 10.79 3.68 -2.75
CA SER A 45 9.92 2.86 -3.59
C SER A 45 9.41 3.66 -4.77
N ASP A 46 8.92 4.90 -4.59
CA ASP A 46 8.38 5.79 -5.62
C ASP A 46 7.62 4.98 -6.69
N ASN A 47 6.58 4.30 -6.23
CA ASN A 47 5.85 3.31 -7.00
C ASN A 47 4.39 3.26 -6.56
N ARG A 48 3.49 2.97 -7.50
CA ARG A 48 2.08 2.81 -7.17
C ARG A 48 1.81 1.39 -6.75
N GLY A 49 1.15 1.23 -5.61
CA GLY A 49 0.65 -0.03 -5.12
C GLY A 49 1.24 -0.36 -3.75
N TYR A 50 1.50 -1.65 -3.54
CA TYR A 50 1.96 -2.17 -2.27
C TYR A 50 3.50 -2.22 -2.25
N ASP A 51 4.12 -1.19 -1.68
CA ASP A 51 5.55 -1.19 -1.39
C ASP A 51 5.77 -1.31 0.12
N ASN A 52 6.42 -2.39 0.57
CA ASN A 52 6.37 -2.79 1.97
C ASN A 52 7.57 -3.66 2.43
N GLN A 53 7.56 -4.01 3.71
CA GLN A 53 8.49 -4.91 4.41
C GLN A 53 9.97 -4.61 4.12
N PRO A 54 10.44 -3.38 4.35
CA PRO A 54 11.83 -3.03 4.11
C PRO A 54 12.76 -3.77 5.07
N SER A 55 13.92 -4.16 4.57
CA SER A 55 15.02 -4.65 5.38
C SER A 55 16.36 -4.14 4.86
N PHE A 56 17.26 -3.78 5.78
CA PHE A 56 18.62 -3.39 5.38
C PHE A 56 19.47 -4.63 5.14
N MET A 57 20.24 -4.61 4.05
CA MET A 57 21.34 -5.55 3.86
C MET A 57 22.43 -5.30 4.91
N LYS A 58 23.20 -6.35 5.25
CA LYS A 58 24.23 -6.31 6.30
C LYS A 58 25.33 -5.28 6.06
N ASN A 59 25.55 -4.86 4.81
CA ASN A 59 26.49 -3.80 4.47
C ASN A 59 25.99 -2.38 4.82
N GLY A 60 24.70 -2.22 5.15
CA GLY A 60 24.04 -0.95 5.44
C GLY A 60 23.92 0.02 4.26
N GLN A 61 24.27 -0.41 3.05
CA GLN A 61 24.28 0.43 1.84
C GLN A 61 23.09 0.18 0.92
N GLU A 62 22.32 -0.88 1.21
CA GLU A 62 21.25 -1.37 0.36
C GLU A 62 20.04 -1.75 1.21
N VAL A 63 18.85 -1.49 0.68
CA VAL A 63 17.56 -1.85 1.27
C VAL A 63 16.88 -2.84 0.34
N LEU A 64 16.40 -3.96 0.88
CA LEU A 64 15.47 -4.86 0.20
C LEU A 64 14.05 -4.48 0.60
N PHE A 65 13.10 -4.54 -0.32
CA PHE A 65 11.69 -4.36 -0.01
C PHE A 65 10.82 -5.06 -1.07
N THR A 66 9.58 -5.31 -0.70
CA THR A 66 8.52 -5.79 -1.61
C THR A 66 7.99 -4.61 -2.39
N SER A 67 7.76 -4.75 -3.69
CA SER A 67 7.24 -3.67 -4.53
C SER A 67 6.27 -4.18 -5.60
N THR A 68 5.21 -3.41 -5.88
CA THR A 68 4.21 -3.79 -6.89
C THR A 68 4.69 -3.49 -8.31
N ARG A 69 4.50 -4.46 -9.22
CA ARG A 69 4.51 -4.22 -10.67
C ARG A 69 3.73 -5.33 -11.38
N ASN A 70 3.22 -5.05 -12.58
CA ASN A 70 2.55 -6.04 -13.43
C ASN A 70 1.41 -6.83 -12.72
N GLY A 71 0.70 -6.20 -11.78
CA GLY A 71 -0.39 -6.84 -11.04
C GLY A 71 0.03 -7.78 -9.89
N GLN A 72 1.33 -7.91 -9.61
CA GLN A 72 1.88 -8.72 -8.52
C GLN A 72 2.91 -7.93 -7.70
N THR A 73 3.49 -8.55 -6.67
CA THR A 73 4.64 -8.00 -5.94
C THR A 73 5.91 -8.80 -6.20
N ASP A 74 7.02 -8.10 -6.41
CA ASP A 74 8.36 -8.68 -6.55
C ASP A 74 9.33 -8.02 -5.57
N ILE A 75 10.50 -8.63 -5.38
CA ILE A 75 11.54 -8.10 -4.49
C ILE A 75 12.44 -7.10 -5.22
N VAL A 76 12.53 -5.90 -4.65
CA VAL A 76 13.42 -4.83 -5.09
C VAL A 76 14.61 -4.72 -4.16
N ARG A 77 15.78 -4.45 -4.74
CA ARG A 77 16.97 -3.94 -4.06
C ARG A 77 17.19 -2.49 -4.44
N TYR A 78 17.27 -1.62 -3.44
CA TYR A 78 17.64 -0.21 -3.60
C TYR A 78 19.05 0.05 -3.07
N ASN A 79 19.89 0.68 -3.89
CA ASN A 79 21.23 1.12 -3.49
C ASN A 79 21.19 2.58 -3.05
N ILE A 80 21.46 2.83 -1.76
CA ILE A 80 21.30 4.14 -1.12
C ILE A 80 22.24 5.17 -1.76
N ARG A 81 23.52 4.84 -1.93
CA ARG A 81 24.52 5.78 -2.46
C ARG A 81 24.27 6.15 -3.92
N ARG A 82 23.82 5.18 -4.73
CA ARG A 82 23.60 5.36 -6.17
C ARG A 82 22.19 5.84 -6.52
N ASN A 83 21.30 5.95 -5.54
CA ASN A 83 19.87 6.20 -5.75
C ASN A 83 19.28 5.33 -6.87
N ARG A 84 19.41 3.99 -6.75
CA ARG A 84 19.04 3.07 -7.83
C ARG A 84 18.29 1.84 -7.33
N LYS A 85 17.08 1.63 -7.86
CA LYS A 85 16.29 0.40 -7.73
C LYS A 85 16.77 -0.69 -8.71
N THR A 86 16.67 -1.95 -8.31
CA THR A 86 16.92 -3.13 -9.14
C THR A 86 15.99 -4.24 -8.69
N TRP A 87 15.12 -4.70 -9.58
CA TRP A 87 14.29 -5.88 -9.36
C TRP A 87 15.17 -7.13 -9.27
N LEU A 88 14.97 -7.94 -8.24
CA LEU A 88 15.73 -9.17 -8.00
C LEU A 88 15.00 -10.42 -8.49
N THR A 89 13.68 -10.34 -8.57
CA THR A 89 12.77 -11.41 -8.95
C THR A 89 11.78 -10.92 -10.00
N ASP A 90 11.14 -11.87 -10.66
CA ASP A 90 10.10 -11.74 -11.67
C ASP A 90 9.41 -13.11 -11.79
N THR A 91 9.02 -13.67 -10.64
CA THR A 91 8.43 -15.01 -10.54
C THR A 91 6.93 -14.91 -10.59
N GLU A 92 6.25 -15.86 -11.22
CA GLU A 92 4.79 -15.94 -11.16
C GLU A 92 4.33 -16.08 -9.70
N GLY A 93 3.42 -15.20 -9.26
CA GLY A 93 3.01 -15.06 -7.87
C GLY A 93 3.53 -13.78 -7.22
N SER A 94 3.14 -13.55 -5.97
CA SER A 94 3.50 -12.34 -5.21
C SER A 94 4.48 -12.66 -4.08
N GLU A 95 5.58 -11.92 -4.03
CA GLU A 95 6.64 -12.12 -3.05
C GLU A 95 6.63 -11.08 -1.93
N TYR A 96 7.03 -11.49 -0.72
CA TYR A 96 6.94 -10.66 0.49
C TYR A 96 8.12 -10.85 1.47
N SER A 97 8.30 -9.86 2.35
CA SER A 97 9.19 -9.92 3.53
C SER A 97 10.65 -10.33 3.24
N PRO A 98 11.35 -9.65 2.31
CA PRO A 98 12.70 -10.04 1.92
C PRO A 98 13.72 -9.82 3.04
N LEU A 99 14.57 -10.82 3.33
CA LEU A 99 15.68 -10.73 4.28
C LEU A 99 16.98 -11.29 3.70
N GLN A 100 18.08 -10.55 3.82
CA GLN A 100 19.39 -11.08 3.43
C GLN A 100 19.79 -12.28 4.32
N ILE A 101 20.24 -13.36 3.69
CA ILE A 101 20.75 -14.54 4.39
C ILE A 101 22.24 -14.31 4.68
N GLY A 102 22.62 -14.21 5.96
CA GLY A 102 24.00 -13.93 6.34
C GLY A 102 24.56 -12.69 5.64
N SER A 103 25.76 -12.79 5.05
CA SER A 103 26.40 -11.73 4.24
C SER A 103 26.60 -12.14 2.78
N THR A 104 25.82 -13.12 2.30
CA THR A 104 25.94 -13.67 0.94
C THR A 104 25.10 -12.88 -0.06
N GLN A 105 25.25 -13.20 -1.35
CA GLN A 105 24.40 -12.70 -2.45
C GLN A 105 23.10 -13.52 -2.56
N THR A 106 22.46 -13.78 -1.43
CA THR A 106 21.20 -14.52 -1.34
C THR A 106 20.27 -13.86 -0.33
N PHE A 107 18.98 -13.91 -0.60
CA PHE A 107 17.94 -13.45 0.32
C PHE A 107 16.87 -14.52 0.45
N SER A 108 16.08 -14.46 1.52
CA SER A 108 14.85 -15.21 1.64
C SER A 108 13.65 -14.29 1.51
N ALA A 109 12.59 -14.77 0.87
CA ALA A 109 11.32 -14.09 0.72
C ALA A 109 10.20 -15.14 0.68
N ILE A 110 9.00 -14.74 1.06
CA ILE A 110 7.81 -15.58 0.99
C ILE A 110 7.24 -15.43 -0.42
N LEU A 111 6.92 -16.53 -1.09
CA LEU A 111 6.18 -16.52 -2.35
C LEU A 111 4.77 -17.03 -2.09
N LEU A 112 3.78 -16.25 -2.53
CA LEU A 112 2.38 -16.63 -2.62
C LEU A 112 2.03 -16.86 -4.08
N GLU A 113 1.80 -18.12 -4.43
CA GLU A 113 1.42 -18.56 -5.77
C GLU A 113 -0.09 -18.35 -6.00
N GLU A 114 -0.51 -18.32 -7.27
CA GLU A 114 -1.92 -18.07 -7.64
C GLU A 114 -2.89 -19.12 -7.10
N ASP A 115 -2.42 -20.36 -6.90
CA ASP A 115 -3.21 -21.45 -6.32
C ASP A 115 -3.38 -21.34 -4.79
N GLY A 116 -2.79 -20.31 -4.17
CA GLY A 116 -2.80 -20.06 -2.73
C GLY A 116 -1.70 -20.77 -1.96
N THR A 117 -0.77 -21.47 -2.63
CA THR A 117 0.43 -22.02 -2.02
C THR A 117 1.31 -20.87 -1.52
N GLN A 118 1.70 -20.93 -0.25
CA GLN A 118 2.55 -19.91 0.37
C GLN A 118 3.70 -20.57 1.10
N LEU A 119 4.92 -20.35 0.60
CA LEU A 119 6.14 -20.96 1.13
C LEU A 119 7.27 -19.93 1.27
N LEU A 120 8.22 -20.25 2.14
CA LEU A 120 9.44 -19.47 2.28
C LEU A 120 10.50 -20.00 1.31
N TYR A 121 11.03 -19.11 0.48
CA TYR A 121 12.06 -19.40 -0.51
C TYR A 121 13.39 -18.74 -0.17
N LYS A 122 14.48 -19.30 -0.70
CA LYS A 122 15.81 -18.71 -0.78
C LYS A 122 16.12 -18.41 -2.24
N TYR A 123 16.51 -17.18 -2.51
CA TYR A 123 16.83 -16.70 -3.85
C TYR A 123 18.30 -16.32 -3.99
N ASN A 124 18.84 -16.58 -5.17
CA ASN A 124 20.11 -16.00 -5.60
C ASN A 124 19.90 -14.57 -6.14
N MET A 125 20.54 -13.57 -5.55
CA MET A 125 20.37 -12.15 -5.93
C MET A 125 20.84 -11.82 -7.37
N ARG A 126 21.63 -12.68 -8.01
CA ARG A 126 22.12 -12.45 -9.38
C ARG A 126 21.27 -13.16 -10.42
N SER A 127 20.88 -14.41 -10.16
CA SER A 127 20.15 -15.21 -11.13
C SER A 127 18.64 -15.22 -10.93
N GLY A 128 18.13 -14.69 -9.82
CA GLY A 128 16.70 -14.72 -9.47
C GLY A 128 16.15 -16.12 -9.15
N LYS A 129 17.01 -17.16 -9.18
CA LYS A 129 16.57 -18.55 -8.96
C LYS A 129 16.25 -18.78 -7.48
N GLY A 130 15.04 -19.26 -7.22
CA GLY A 130 14.52 -19.62 -5.91
C GLY A 130 14.62 -21.13 -5.63
N GLU A 131 14.80 -21.49 -4.36
CA GLU A 131 14.61 -22.85 -3.83
C GLU A 131 13.80 -22.77 -2.52
N VAL A 132 12.91 -23.73 -2.28
CA VAL A 132 12.10 -23.76 -1.06
C VAL A 132 12.99 -24.01 0.16
N LEU A 133 12.84 -23.19 1.20
CA LEU A 133 13.57 -23.34 2.48
C LEU A 133 12.83 -24.22 3.48
N VAL A 134 11.51 -24.06 3.58
CA VAL A 134 10.68 -24.75 4.58
C VAL A 134 9.39 -25.23 3.90
N PRO A 135 9.37 -26.45 3.35
CA PRO A 135 8.28 -26.93 2.49
C PRO A 135 6.96 -27.20 3.24
N ASP A 136 7.02 -27.45 4.55
CA ASP A 136 5.86 -27.94 5.31
C ASP A 136 5.09 -26.83 6.04
N LEU A 137 5.52 -25.57 5.95
CA LEU A 137 4.96 -24.46 6.73
C LEU A 137 4.51 -23.29 5.85
N LYS A 138 3.25 -22.87 6.07
CA LYS A 138 2.72 -21.61 5.56
C LYS A 138 3.26 -20.44 6.38
N ILE A 139 4.41 -19.90 5.99
CA ILE A 139 5.12 -18.85 6.73
C ILE A 139 4.67 -17.47 6.23
N GLY A 140 4.26 -16.59 7.15
CA GLY A 140 3.86 -15.20 6.83
C GLY A 140 4.96 -14.17 7.11
N TYR A 141 5.81 -14.43 8.10
CA TYR A 141 6.98 -13.62 8.43
C TYR A 141 8.06 -14.52 9.03
N HIS A 142 9.33 -14.18 8.84
CA HIS A 142 10.47 -14.94 9.34
C HIS A 142 11.59 -14.03 9.81
N SER A 143 12.42 -14.55 10.71
CA SER A 143 13.68 -13.94 11.10
C SER A 143 14.75 -15.02 11.29
N TRP A 144 15.95 -14.75 10.79
CA TRP A 144 17.09 -15.64 10.93
C TRP A 144 17.60 -15.63 12.38
N VAL A 145 17.64 -16.80 13.00
CA VAL A 145 18.35 -17.01 14.28
C VAL A 145 19.84 -17.18 14.00
N ASP A 146 20.18 -18.04 13.04
CA ASP A 146 21.52 -18.25 12.52
C ASP A 146 21.47 -18.89 11.12
N ARG A 147 22.60 -19.40 10.59
CA ARG A 147 22.66 -19.98 9.24
C ARG A 147 21.80 -21.22 9.02
N ASN A 148 21.35 -21.90 10.07
CA ASN A 148 20.62 -23.17 10.00
C ASN A 148 19.24 -23.11 10.67
N ARG A 149 18.85 -21.97 11.25
CA ARG A 149 17.62 -21.85 12.02
C ARG A 149 16.86 -20.56 11.75
N LEU A 150 15.54 -20.71 11.67
CA LEU A 150 14.59 -19.63 11.42
C LEU A 150 13.53 -19.60 12.51
N LEU A 151 13.23 -18.40 13.00
CA LEU A 151 12.05 -18.13 13.80
C LEU A 151 10.97 -17.57 12.87
N SER A 152 9.78 -18.17 12.89
CA SER A 152 8.74 -17.90 11.89
C SER A 152 7.38 -17.64 12.53
N PHE A 153 6.65 -16.70 11.95
CA PHE A 153 5.21 -16.54 12.10
C PHE A 153 4.57 -17.50 11.10
N VAL A 154 3.95 -18.55 11.61
CA VAL A 154 3.27 -19.55 10.80
C VAL A 154 1.77 -19.30 10.84
N LEU A 155 1.17 -19.19 9.66
CA LEU A 155 -0.27 -18.95 9.50
C LEU A 155 -1.07 -20.12 10.06
N GLY A 156 -2.20 -19.79 10.66
CA GLY A 156 -3.13 -20.69 11.31
C GLY A 156 -4.15 -19.89 12.11
N ASP A 157 -5.11 -20.57 12.71
CA ASP A 157 -6.07 -19.97 13.64
C ASP A 157 -6.01 -20.73 14.98
N PRO A 158 -5.25 -20.21 15.98
CA PRO A 158 -4.43 -19.00 15.97
C PRO A 158 -3.08 -19.19 15.24
N PRO A 159 -2.39 -18.10 14.84
CA PRO A 159 -1.02 -18.19 14.31
C PRO A 159 -0.03 -18.64 15.39
N THR A 160 1.09 -19.23 14.96
CA THR A 160 2.10 -19.80 15.88
C THR A 160 3.49 -19.24 15.64
N LEU A 161 4.28 -19.14 16.72
CA LEU A 161 5.72 -18.91 16.68
C LEU A 161 6.40 -20.27 16.52
N GLN A 162 7.12 -20.49 15.43
CA GLN A 162 7.81 -21.75 15.21
C GLN A 162 9.30 -21.55 14.93
N LEU A 163 10.12 -22.45 15.48
CA LEU A 163 11.53 -22.57 15.17
C LEU A 163 11.74 -23.71 14.18
N SER A 164 12.26 -23.39 12.99
CA SER A 164 12.60 -24.34 11.95
C SER A 164 14.10 -24.63 11.94
N TYR A 165 14.47 -25.91 11.84
CA TYR A 165 15.83 -26.40 11.68
C TYR A 165 16.05 -26.82 10.23
N LEU A 166 16.84 -26.05 9.48
CA LEU A 166 16.97 -26.21 8.02
C LEU A 166 17.76 -27.44 7.60
N LYS A 167 18.57 -28.03 8.49
CA LYS A 167 19.43 -29.17 8.16
C LYS A 167 18.67 -30.49 8.12
N ASP A 168 17.72 -30.68 9.03
CA ASP A 168 16.95 -31.92 9.19
C ASP A 168 15.45 -31.73 8.89
N GLY A 169 15.00 -30.49 8.69
CA GLY A 169 13.60 -30.16 8.37
C GLY A 169 12.68 -30.13 9.58
N ALA A 170 13.21 -30.24 10.81
CA ALA A 170 12.38 -30.25 12.00
C ALA A 170 11.79 -28.87 12.30
N ASN A 171 10.54 -28.83 12.78
CA ASN A 171 9.85 -27.62 13.20
C ASN A 171 9.34 -27.78 14.64
N ARG A 172 9.55 -26.77 15.47
CA ARG A 172 9.11 -26.75 16.87
C ARG A 172 8.26 -25.51 17.15
N VAL A 173 7.04 -25.70 17.61
CA VAL A 173 6.18 -24.62 18.11
C VAL A 173 6.74 -24.12 19.44
N LEU A 174 6.93 -22.81 19.55
CA LEU A 174 7.44 -22.13 20.74
C LEU A 174 6.36 -21.32 21.46
N ASP A 175 5.44 -20.73 20.71
CA ASP A 175 4.32 -19.95 21.25
C ASP A 175 3.14 -19.91 20.26
N SER A 176 2.00 -19.40 20.69
CA SER A 176 0.79 -19.21 19.87
C SER A 176 0.18 -17.83 20.07
N THR A 177 -0.71 -17.41 19.17
CA THR A 177 -1.39 -16.12 19.21
C THR A 177 -0.38 -14.96 19.23
N ILE A 178 0.47 -14.93 18.21
CA ILE A 178 1.56 -13.95 18.08
C ILE A 178 1.25 -12.88 17.04
N GLY A 179 1.95 -11.75 17.13
CA GLY A 179 2.07 -10.78 16.05
C GLY A 179 3.17 -11.15 15.06
N ARG A 180 3.25 -10.38 13.97
CA ARG A 180 4.15 -10.64 12.83
C ARG A 180 5.60 -10.16 12.99
N SER A 181 5.87 -9.32 13.99
CA SER A 181 7.21 -8.75 14.16
C SER A 181 8.10 -9.67 14.98
N LEU A 182 9.17 -10.14 14.33
CA LEU A 182 10.15 -11.11 14.84
C LEU A 182 11.56 -10.57 14.58
N HIS A 183 12.40 -10.43 15.60
CA HIS A 183 13.71 -9.82 15.44
C HIS A 183 14.78 -10.48 16.32
N PRO A 184 16.05 -10.54 15.91
CA PRO A 184 17.14 -10.82 16.83
C PRO A 184 17.33 -9.63 17.77
N ILE A 185 17.64 -9.90 19.04
CA ILE A 185 17.98 -8.85 20.01
C ILE A 185 19.49 -8.52 19.86
N PRO A 186 19.86 -7.27 19.56
CA PRO A 186 21.26 -6.87 19.36
C PRO A 186 22.15 -7.29 20.53
N GLY A 187 23.29 -7.92 20.22
CA GLY A 187 24.30 -8.32 21.21
C GLY A 187 23.90 -9.50 22.11
N LYS A 188 22.72 -10.12 21.91
CA LYS A 188 22.24 -11.25 22.71
C LYS A 188 21.99 -12.48 21.85
N SER A 189 22.00 -13.67 22.46
CA SER A 189 21.58 -14.94 21.83
C SER A 189 20.05 -15.14 21.91
N LEU A 190 19.29 -14.05 21.94
CA LEU A 190 17.85 -14.03 22.13
C LEU A 190 17.18 -13.46 20.88
N MET A 191 15.95 -13.90 20.63
CA MET A 191 15.04 -13.29 19.67
C MET A 191 13.99 -12.49 20.46
N SER A 192 13.26 -11.61 19.78
CA SER A 192 12.08 -10.94 20.30
C SER A 192 10.92 -11.07 19.34
N TYR A 193 9.70 -11.09 19.88
CA TYR A 193 8.47 -11.15 19.11
C TYR A 193 7.32 -10.43 19.82
N VAL A 194 6.24 -10.13 19.09
CA VAL A 194 5.00 -9.66 19.71
C VAL A 194 4.14 -10.85 20.12
N SER A 195 3.77 -10.93 21.40
CA SER A 195 2.73 -11.83 21.91
C SER A 195 1.40 -11.08 22.00
N LYS A 196 0.34 -11.69 21.45
CA LYS A 196 -1.04 -11.21 21.49
C LYS A 196 -1.94 -12.09 22.36
N GLN A 197 -1.35 -12.93 23.22
CA GLN A 197 -2.10 -13.78 24.14
C GLN A 197 -2.87 -12.98 25.19
N LYS A 198 -2.46 -11.74 25.46
CA LYS A 198 -3.07 -10.83 26.42
C LYS A 198 -3.14 -9.43 25.84
N GLU A 199 -4.09 -8.65 26.34
CA GLU A 199 -4.17 -7.21 26.12
C GLU A 199 -3.69 -6.46 27.37
N PRO A 200 -2.87 -5.40 27.23
CA PRO A 200 -2.27 -4.94 25.97
C PRO A 200 -1.25 -5.96 25.41
N TRP A 201 -1.03 -5.97 24.09
CA TRP A 201 0.01 -6.79 23.46
C TRP A 201 1.40 -6.48 24.03
N SER A 202 2.29 -7.47 23.98
CA SER A 202 3.62 -7.38 24.59
C SER A 202 4.72 -7.75 23.61
N ILE A 203 5.85 -7.07 23.71
CA ILE A 203 7.12 -7.51 23.13
C ILE A 203 7.78 -8.39 24.18
N ASN A 204 8.06 -9.64 23.79
CA ASN A 204 8.74 -10.61 24.64
C ASN A 204 10.07 -11.01 24.02
N SER A 205 11.08 -11.28 24.84
CA SER A 205 12.26 -12.03 24.41
C SER A 205 11.99 -13.52 24.47
N ILE A 206 12.67 -14.28 23.62
CA ILE A 206 12.66 -15.73 23.63
C ILE A 206 14.07 -16.30 23.37
N HIS A 207 14.48 -17.26 24.17
CA HIS A 207 15.70 -18.01 23.94
C HIS A 207 15.41 -19.14 22.93
N PRO A 208 16.02 -19.13 21.72
CA PRO A 208 15.64 -20.05 20.66
C PRO A 208 15.88 -21.52 21.01
N GLU A 209 16.90 -21.85 21.82
CA GLU A 209 17.13 -23.25 22.26
C GLU A 209 16.17 -23.74 23.35
N THR A 210 16.08 -23.01 24.47
CA THR A 210 15.32 -23.44 25.65
C THR A 210 13.83 -23.15 25.54
N GLY A 211 13.42 -22.19 24.71
CA GLY A 211 12.04 -21.70 24.64
C GLY A 211 11.64 -20.82 25.83
N GLU A 212 12.61 -20.40 26.66
CA GLU A 212 12.37 -19.47 27.77
C GLU A 212 11.92 -18.11 27.22
N ILE A 213 10.83 -17.57 27.77
CA ILE A 213 10.18 -16.33 27.33
C ILE A 213 10.16 -15.34 28.49
N ASP A 214 10.64 -14.13 28.25
CA ASP A 214 10.60 -13.03 29.21
C ASP A 214 9.89 -11.81 28.61
N PHE A 215 9.17 -11.09 29.46
CA PHE A 215 8.51 -9.83 29.08
C PHE A 215 9.53 -8.69 28.93
N ILE A 216 9.43 -7.89 27.88
CA ILE A 216 10.22 -6.67 27.69
C ILE A 216 9.38 -5.42 27.96
N MET A 217 8.31 -5.21 27.18
CA MET A 217 7.46 -4.02 27.25
C MET A 217 6.15 -4.26 26.49
N ASN A 218 5.07 -3.59 26.89
CA ASN A 218 3.82 -3.55 26.11
C ASN A 218 4.01 -2.75 24.83
N THR A 219 3.37 -3.17 23.73
CA THR A 219 3.39 -2.40 22.48
C THR A 219 2.61 -1.09 22.64
N LEU A 220 2.80 -0.16 21.70
CA LEU A 220 1.86 0.95 21.54
C LEU A 220 0.50 0.38 21.10
N GLU A 221 -0.58 0.98 21.57
CA GLU A 221 -1.94 0.54 21.26
C GLU A 221 -2.16 0.49 19.74
N GLY A 222 -2.65 -0.66 19.24
CA GLY A 222 -2.90 -0.90 17.82
C GLY A 222 -1.64 -1.10 16.95
N SER A 223 -0.43 -1.02 17.53
CA SER A 223 0.84 -1.20 16.83
C SER A 223 1.50 -2.51 17.24
N GLU A 224 2.08 -3.23 16.27
CA GLU A 224 2.86 -4.45 16.52
C GLU A 224 4.25 -4.42 15.89
N ASP A 225 4.51 -3.50 14.94
CA ASP A 225 5.75 -3.50 14.17
C ASP A 225 6.81 -2.61 14.80
N TYR A 226 8.01 -3.18 15.00
CA TYR A 226 9.12 -2.50 15.65
C TYR A 226 10.46 -2.87 15.00
N ALA A 227 11.50 -2.12 15.33
CA ALA A 227 12.86 -2.42 14.92
C ALA A 227 13.82 -2.19 16.08
N TRP A 228 14.86 -3.00 16.16
CA TRP A 228 15.98 -2.76 17.07
C TRP A 228 17.03 -1.88 16.42
N THR A 229 17.52 -0.88 17.15
CA THR A 229 18.78 -0.20 16.83
C THR A 229 19.96 -1.09 17.22
N PRO A 230 21.16 -0.89 16.64
CA PRO A 230 22.35 -1.64 17.05
C PRO A 230 22.74 -1.44 18.53
N SER A 231 22.28 -0.35 19.16
CA SER A 231 22.52 -0.06 20.58
C SER A 231 21.57 -0.81 21.53
N GLY A 232 20.61 -1.58 21.02
CA GLY A 232 19.61 -2.25 21.86
C GLY A 232 18.42 -1.37 22.24
N THR A 233 18.13 -0.31 21.47
CA THR A 233 16.92 0.49 21.64
C THR A 233 15.84 -0.01 20.67
N ILE A 234 14.60 -0.15 21.12
CA ILE A 234 13.46 -0.48 20.27
C ILE A 234 12.89 0.82 19.70
N ILE A 235 12.59 0.84 18.40
CA ILE A 235 11.80 1.90 17.75
C ILE A 235 10.47 1.29 17.29
N MET A 236 9.37 2.00 17.48
CA MET A 236 8.03 1.63 17.02
C MET A 236 7.32 2.84 16.42
N GLY A 237 6.48 2.62 15.41
CA GLY A 237 5.62 3.64 14.83
C GLY A 237 4.17 3.53 15.31
N GLN A 238 3.51 4.67 15.50
CA GLN A 238 2.06 4.74 15.73
C GLN A 238 1.51 6.00 15.04
N LYS A 239 0.55 5.81 14.13
CA LYS A 239 0.08 6.88 13.22
C LYS A 239 1.30 7.48 12.50
N THR A 240 1.52 8.78 12.57
CA THR A 240 2.66 9.47 11.94
C THR A 240 3.89 9.57 12.85
N LYS A 241 3.81 9.09 14.10
CA LYS A 241 4.83 9.32 15.11
C LYS A 241 5.72 8.10 15.33
N LEU A 242 6.99 8.37 15.61
CA LEU A 242 7.98 7.39 16.02
C LEU A 242 8.25 7.51 17.51
N TYR A 243 8.39 6.36 18.16
CA TYR A 243 8.69 6.24 19.58
C TYR A 243 9.89 5.32 19.78
N LYS A 244 10.67 5.57 20.82
CA LYS A 244 11.73 4.68 21.30
C LYS A 244 11.40 4.06 22.65
N PHE A 245 12.03 2.94 22.93
CA PHE A 245 12.14 2.35 24.25
C PHE A 245 13.50 1.65 24.40
N ASP A 246 14.32 2.12 25.33
CA ASP A 246 15.56 1.46 25.75
C ASP A 246 15.27 0.59 26.99
N PRO A 247 15.32 -0.75 26.89
CA PRO A 247 15.00 -1.65 28.01
C PRO A 247 15.86 -1.44 29.26
N ASP A 248 17.06 -0.86 29.12
CA ASP A 248 17.98 -0.64 30.23
C ASP A 248 17.83 0.76 30.86
N ARG A 249 17.08 1.68 30.23
CA ARG A 249 17.04 3.10 30.63
C ARG A 249 15.65 3.72 30.74
N ASP A 250 14.71 3.30 29.89
CA ASP A 250 13.39 3.90 29.81
C ASP A 250 12.37 3.06 30.61
N SER A 251 11.40 3.72 31.23
CA SER A 251 10.26 3.08 31.90
C SER A 251 8.98 3.14 31.07
N LYS A 252 9.00 3.85 29.93
CA LYS A 252 7.87 4.05 29.02
C LYS A 252 8.36 4.42 27.62
N TRP A 253 7.47 4.30 26.63
CA TRP A 253 7.71 4.82 25.28
C TRP A 253 7.98 6.33 25.31
N VAL A 254 9.01 6.76 24.56
CA VAL A 254 9.41 8.16 24.42
C VAL A 254 9.27 8.55 22.95
N GLU A 255 8.50 9.58 22.64
CA GLU A 255 8.36 10.10 21.28
C GLU A 255 9.71 10.67 20.78
N ILE A 256 10.08 10.33 19.54
CA ILE A 256 11.35 10.74 18.92
C ILE A 256 11.19 11.45 17.57
N GLY A 257 9.96 11.56 17.06
CA GLY A 257 9.69 12.30 15.82
C GLY A 257 8.25 12.14 15.35
N ASP A 258 7.81 13.12 14.55
CA ASP A 258 6.53 13.12 13.85
C ASP A 258 6.79 13.30 12.35
N LEU A 259 6.33 12.34 11.55
CA LEU A 259 6.55 12.28 10.11
C LEU A 259 5.38 12.87 9.31
N SER A 260 4.39 13.48 9.95
CA SER A 260 3.24 14.11 9.29
C SER A 260 3.66 15.14 8.23
N ASN A 261 4.70 15.92 8.49
CA ASN A 261 5.26 16.89 7.54
C ASN A 261 5.92 16.27 6.30
N SER A 262 6.05 14.93 6.24
CA SER A 262 6.60 14.21 5.09
C SER A 262 5.50 13.66 4.16
N GLY A 263 4.23 14.06 4.34
CA GLY A 263 3.10 13.56 3.53
C GLY A 263 2.63 12.16 3.91
N LEU A 264 3.07 11.66 5.08
CA LEU A 264 2.82 10.31 5.54
C LEU A 264 1.61 10.26 6.48
N SER A 265 0.67 9.33 6.25
CA SER A 265 -0.57 9.24 7.03
C SER A 265 -0.50 8.22 8.17
N SER A 266 0.15 7.07 7.94
CA SER A 266 0.30 6.03 8.95
C SER A 266 1.52 5.15 8.72
N ILE A 267 2.35 5.03 9.76
CA ILE A 267 3.51 4.13 9.80
C ILE A 267 3.02 2.73 10.08
N THR A 268 3.31 1.81 9.15
CA THR A 268 2.90 0.41 9.27
C THR A 268 4.08 -0.53 9.48
N ARG A 269 5.29 -0.19 9.01
CA ARG A 269 6.53 -0.97 9.22
C ARG A 269 7.72 -0.05 9.36
N LEU A 270 8.78 -0.60 9.93
CA LEU A 270 10.07 0.07 9.98
C LEU A 270 11.23 -0.93 10.07
N ALA A 271 12.39 -0.47 9.61
CA ALA A 271 13.66 -1.16 9.79
C ALA A 271 14.75 -0.13 10.08
N VAL A 272 15.74 -0.49 10.91
CA VAL A 272 16.89 0.37 11.22
C VAL A 272 18.14 -0.21 10.57
N SER A 273 19.02 0.65 10.04
CA SER A 273 20.26 0.21 9.40
C SER A 273 21.19 -0.49 10.39
N PRO A 274 22.07 -1.40 9.94
CA PRO A 274 23.06 -2.05 10.82
C PRO A 274 23.99 -1.08 11.56
N LYS A 275 24.14 0.15 11.06
CA LYS A 275 24.92 1.22 11.72
C LYS A 275 24.06 2.11 12.63
N GLY A 276 22.74 2.01 12.55
CA GLY A 276 21.81 2.83 13.33
C GLY A 276 21.72 4.28 12.85
N ASP A 277 22.16 4.57 11.63
CA ASP A 277 22.21 5.92 11.04
C ASP A 277 21.14 6.17 9.97
N LYS A 278 20.32 5.17 9.68
CA LYS A 278 19.16 5.27 8.79
C LYS A 278 17.99 4.49 9.37
N ILE A 279 16.79 4.93 9.05
CA ILE A 279 15.55 4.20 9.29
C ILE A 279 14.74 4.17 7.98
N ALA A 280 14.31 2.98 7.57
CA ALA A 280 13.32 2.80 6.52
C ALA A 280 11.96 2.65 7.18
N VAL A 281 10.96 3.36 6.68
CA VAL A 281 9.60 3.40 7.23
C VAL A 281 8.64 3.12 6.08
N VAL A 282 7.72 2.19 6.28
CA VAL A 282 6.57 2.04 5.37
C VAL A 282 5.48 2.94 5.88
N ALA A 283 5.01 3.80 5.00
CA ALA A 283 3.87 4.64 5.30
C ALA A 283 2.80 4.47 4.22
N ALA A 284 1.55 4.47 4.65
CA ALA A 284 0.48 4.78 3.73
C ALA A 284 0.63 6.25 3.35
N GLU A 285 0.77 6.53 2.06
CA GLU A 285 0.54 7.89 1.59
C GLU A 285 -0.94 8.22 1.81
N GLU A 286 -1.27 9.47 2.10
CA GLU A 286 -2.61 9.92 1.76
C GLU A 286 -2.72 9.74 0.26
N ALA A 287 -3.38 8.66 -0.18
CA ALA A 287 -3.49 8.32 -1.58
C ALA A 287 -3.92 9.58 -2.32
N CYS A 288 -3.03 10.13 -3.17
CA CYS A 288 -3.30 11.33 -3.94
C CYS A 288 -4.63 11.12 -4.67
N ARG A 289 -5.63 11.93 -4.30
CA ARG A 289 -6.99 11.86 -4.83
C ARG A 289 -7.48 13.25 -5.13
N PRO A 290 -8.25 13.43 -6.21
CA PRO A 290 -9.06 14.63 -6.39
C PRO A 290 -9.95 14.90 -5.17
N ALA A 291 -10.24 16.17 -4.90
CA ALA A 291 -11.26 16.54 -3.93
C ALA A 291 -12.64 16.01 -4.38
N ALA A 292 -12.90 16.11 -5.69
CA ALA A 292 -14.06 15.53 -6.33
C ALA A 292 -13.77 15.22 -7.81
N VAL A 293 -14.43 14.19 -8.34
CA VAL A 293 -14.45 13.92 -9.78
C VAL A 293 -15.88 14.05 -10.29
N TYR A 294 -16.06 14.89 -11.29
CA TYR A 294 -17.32 15.17 -11.95
C TYR A 294 -17.29 14.55 -13.34
N LEU A 295 -18.12 13.54 -13.57
CA LEU A 295 -18.23 12.91 -14.88
C LEU A 295 -19.51 13.38 -15.55
N PHE A 296 -19.41 13.86 -16.78
CA PHE A 296 -20.53 14.39 -17.52
C PHE A 296 -20.54 13.81 -18.94
N ARG A 297 -21.68 13.29 -19.38
CA ARG A 297 -21.83 12.88 -20.78
C ARG A 297 -21.89 14.15 -21.64
N HIS A 298 -21.34 14.12 -22.85
CA HIS A 298 -21.63 15.19 -23.81
C HIS A 298 -23.14 15.52 -23.86
N ALA A 299 -23.47 16.78 -24.09
CA ALA A 299 -24.84 17.25 -24.26
C ALA A 299 -25.45 16.79 -25.60
N GLU A 300 -26.70 17.14 -25.84
CA GLU A 300 -27.51 16.72 -26.98
C GLU A 300 -26.82 17.04 -28.31
N LYS A 301 -26.47 16.00 -29.07
CA LYS A 301 -25.80 16.12 -30.38
C LYS A 301 -26.78 16.09 -31.54
N MET A 302 -26.42 16.73 -32.65
CA MET A 302 -27.15 16.60 -33.91
C MET A 302 -27.12 15.13 -34.38
N ILE A 303 -28.22 14.70 -35.01
CA ILE A 303 -28.32 13.36 -35.62
C ILE A 303 -28.30 13.55 -37.13
N ILE A 304 -27.13 13.34 -37.72
CA ILE A 304 -26.91 13.47 -39.16
C ILE A 304 -26.44 12.09 -39.67
N PRO A 305 -27.16 11.44 -40.60
CA PRO A 305 -26.77 10.14 -41.13
C PRO A 305 -25.37 10.17 -41.75
N GLY A 306 -24.47 9.28 -41.30
CA GLY A 306 -23.11 9.16 -41.81
C GLY A 306 -22.09 10.15 -41.22
N GLU A 307 -22.48 10.94 -40.21
CA GLU A 307 -21.58 11.85 -39.48
C GLU A 307 -21.28 11.29 -38.09
N ASP A 308 -20.00 10.97 -37.83
CA ASP A 308 -19.53 10.34 -36.59
C ASP A 308 -19.11 11.37 -35.52
N ASP A 309 -18.88 12.63 -35.92
CA ASP A 309 -18.53 13.73 -35.03
C ASP A 309 -19.41 14.98 -35.24
N PRO A 310 -20.73 14.86 -35.02
CA PRO A 310 -21.67 15.95 -35.19
C PRO A 310 -21.51 17.01 -34.09
N ASP A 311 -21.91 18.24 -34.42
CA ASP A 311 -22.03 19.34 -33.46
C ASP A 311 -23.16 19.10 -32.45
N LEU A 312 -23.15 19.87 -31.36
CA LEU A 312 -24.29 19.97 -30.45
C LEU A 312 -25.51 20.61 -31.12
N THR A 313 -26.69 20.18 -30.68
CA THR A 313 -27.96 20.87 -30.97
C THR A 313 -28.03 22.20 -30.20
N SER A 314 -29.01 23.05 -30.51
CA SER A 314 -29.27 24.26 -29.70
C SER A 314 -29.60 23.95 -28.25
N GLU A 315 -30.29 22.84 -27.96
CA GLU A 315 -30.52 22.39 -26.58
C GLU A 315 -29.22 21.90 -25.93
N GLY A 316 -28.37 21.21 -26.68
CA GLY A 316 -27.05 20.77 -26.22
C GLY A 316 -26.16 21.94 -25.80
N PHE A 317 -26.15 23.03 -26.56
CA PHE A 317 -25.44 24.25 -26.17
C PHE A 317 -26.03 24.90 -24.92
N LYS A 318 -27.36 24.91 -24.74
CA LYS A 318 -27.98 25.41 -23.49
C LYS A 318 -27.59 24.55 -22.28
N ARG A 319 -27.50 23.23 -22.45
CA ARG A 319 -27.08 22.32 -21.39
C ARG A 319 -25.60 22.48 -21.05
N ALA A 320 -24.75 22.74 -22.05
CA ALA A 320 -23.34 23.08 -21.84
C ALA A 320 -23.18 24.35 -20.97
N GLU A 321 -23.98 25.38 -21.23
CA GLU A 321 -24.02 26.59 -20.38
C GLU A 321 -24.59 26.29 -18.99
N ALA A 322 -25.61 25.45 -18.89
CA ALA A 322 -26.17 25.03 -17.61
C ALA A 322 -25.16 24.25 -16.76
N LEU A 323 -24.27 23.46 -17.37
CA LEU A 323 -23.17 22.78 -16.69
C LEU A 323 -22.21 23.81 -16.08
N ALA A 324 -21.80 24.82 -16.85
CA ALA A 324 -20.94 25.88 -16.34
C ALA A 324 -21.58 26.63 -15.16
N LEU A 325 -22.89 26.89 -15.25
CA LEU A 325 -23.65 27.53 -14.16
C LEU A 325 -23.75 26.64 -12.92
N ALA A 326 -24.05 25.34 -13.08
CA ALA A 326 -24.14 24.39 -11.98
C ALA A 326 -22.82 24.23 -11.22
N MET A 327 -21.68 24.47 -11.88
CA MET A 327 -20.33 24.39 -11.32
C MET A 327 -19.78 25.74 -10.86
N SER A 328 -20.60 26.79 -10.80
CA SER A 328 -20.13 28.17 -10.53
C SER A 328 -19.62 28.39 -9.09
N ASP A 329 -20.16 27.67 -8.11
CA ASP A 329 -19.74 27.74 -6.70
C ASP A 329 -18.64 26.72 -6.36
N ILE A 330 -18.17 25.94 -7.34
CA ILE A 330 -17.13 24.93 -7.15
C ILE A 330 -15.78 25.55 -7.50
N GLU A 331 -14.79 25.35 -6.62
CA GLU A 331 -13.42 25.78 -6.87
C GLU A 331 -12.90 25.14 -8.16
N ALA A 332 -12.39 25.98 -9.07
CA ALA A 332 -11.89 25.52 -10.36
C ALA A 332 -10.71 24.56 -10.18
N GLY A 333 -10.69 23.51 -11.00
CA GLY A 333 -9.55 22.60 -11.10
C GLY A 333 -9.33 22.18 -12.55
N ALA A 334 -9.20 20.87 -12.82
CA ALA A 334 -8.88 20.38 -14.15
C ALA A 334 -10.12 20.01 -14.97
N VAL A 335 -10.02 20.19 -16.29
CA VAL A 335 -11.08 19.87 -17.24
C VAL A 335 -10.52 18.95 -18.32
N TYR A 336 -11.17 17.82 -18.50
CA TYR A 336 -10.84 16.81 -19.49
C TYR A 336 -12.01 16.57 -20.44
N SER A 337 -11.67 16.29 -21.70
CA SER A 337 -12.65 15.99 -22.73
C SER A 337 -12.13 14.91 -23.67
N SER A 338 -13.03 14.11 -24.23
CA SER A 338 -12.66 13.26 -25.35
C SER A 338 -12.41 14.06 -26.63
N GLN A 339 -11.86 13.39 -27.64
CA GLN A 339 -11.50 13.98 -28.93
C GLN A 339 -12.68 14.36 -29.85
N TYR A 340 -13.93 14.22 -29.42
CA TYR A 340 -15.10 14.52 -30.25
C TYR A 340 -15.55 15.99 -30.11
N LYS A 341 -16.09 16.59 -31.17
CA LYS A 341 -16.66 17.95 -31.15
C LYS A 341 -17.72 18.09 -30.07
N ARG A 342 -18.66 17.16 -29.98
CA ARG A 342 -19.76 17.20 -29.00
C ARG A 342 -19.28 17.30 -27.56
N THR A 343 -18.25 16.54 -27.16
CA THR A 343 -17.68 16.60 -25.80
C THR A 343 -16.91 17.90 -25.58
N ARG A 344 -16.10 18.34 -26.55
CA ARG A 344 -15.41 19.63 -26.48
C ARG A 344 -16.37 20.81 -26.36
N GLN A 345 -17.42 20.83 -27.18
CA GLN A 345 -18.44 21.87 -27.16
C GLN A 345 -19.24 21.86 -25.85
N THR A 346 -19.46 20.68 -25.27
CA THR A 346 -20.15 20.57 -23.97
C THR A 346 -19.35 21.22 -22.84
N ILE A 347 -18.02 21.04 -22.86
CA ILE A 347 -17.17 21.50 -21.76
C ILE A 347 -16.60 22.91 -21.96
N ALA A 348 -16.73 23.49 -23.17
CA ALA A 348 -16.18 24.79 -23.51
C ALA A 348 -16.70 25.94 -22.62
N PRO A 349 -18.02 26.03 -22.29
CA PRO A 349 -18.50 27.06 -21.37
C PRO A 349 -17.89 26.94 -19.98
N LEU A 350 -17.77 25.72 -19.45
CA LEU A 350 -17.14 25.47 -18.15
C LEU A 350 -15.66 25.85 -18.16
N SER A 351 -14.92 25.43 -19.19
CA SER A 351 -13.51 25.74 -19.38
C SER A 351 -13.27 27.26 -19.37
N LYS A 352 -14.16 28.00 -20.04
CA LYS A 352 -14.14 29.46 -20.04
C LYS A 352 -14.48 30.05 -18.67
N ALA A 353 -15.49 29.54 -17.98
CA ALA A 353 -15.90 30.02 -16.65
C ALA A 353 -14.80 29.82 -15.62
N TRP A 354 -14.15 28.66 -15.64
CA TRP A 354 -13.01 28.32 -14.76
C TRP A 354 -11.69 28.93 -15.22
N SER A 355 -11.62 29.52 -16.42
CA SER A 355 -10.38 30.02 -17.03
C SER A 355 -9.28 28.95 -17.15
N VAL A 356 -9.67 27.72 -17.48
CA VAL A 356 -8.80 26.55 -17.64
C VAL A 356 -8.97 25.98 -19.04
N GLU A 357 -7.88 25.54 -19.67
CA GLU A 357 -7.93 24.86 -20.95
C GLU A 357 -8.29 23.38 -20.78
N ALA A 358 -9.27 22.89 -21.55
CA ALA A 358 -9.65 21.49 -21.52
C ALA A 358 -8.56 20.60 -22.15
N VAL A 359 -8.06 19.63 -21.40
CA VAL A 359 -7.09 18.65 -21.89
C VAL A 359 -7.81 17.51 -22.61
N ILE A 360 -7.36 17.20 -23.82
CA ILE A 360 -7.96 16.13 -24.63
C ILE A 360 -7.29 14.80 -24.30
N ILE A 361 -8.09 13.84 -23.82
CA ILE A 361 -7.68 12.43 -23.69
C ILE A 361 -8.62 11.56 -24.52
N PRO A 362 -8.09 10.74 -25.45
CA PRO A 362 -8.91 9.86 -26.28
C PRO A 362 -9.86 8.97 -25.47
N ALA A 363 -11.08 8.78 -25.99
CA ALA A 363 -12.13 8.01 -25.33
C ALA A 363 -11.85 6.50 -25.21
N ASP A 364 -10.89 5.98 -25.98
CA ASP A 364 -10.48 4.58 -26.05
C ASP A 364 -9.35 4.21 -25.06
N ASP A 365 -8.91 5.15 -24.22
CA ASP A 365 -7.88 4.96 -23.20
C ASP A 365 -8.40 5.32 -21.79
N PRO A 366 -9.30 4.50 -21.21
CA PRO A 366 -9.93 4.80 -19.92
C PRO A 366 -8.93 4.74 -18.75
N GLU A 367 -7.91 3.88 -18.82
CA GLU A 367 -6.87 3.80 -17.80
C GLU A 367 -6.09 5.11 -17.68
N LYS A 368 -5.69 5.69 -18.82
CA LYS A 368 -5.00 6.99 -18.82
C LYS A 368 -5.88 8.12 -18.27
N GLN A 369 -7.18 8.10 -18.55
CA GLN A 369 -8.13 9.09 -18.01
C GLN A 369 -8.23 9.03 -16.48
N ILE A 370 -8.14 7.84 -15.89
CA ILE A 370 -8.11 7.67 -14.43
C ILE A 370 -6.72 7.98 -13.86
N ASP A 371 -5.67 7.59 -14.56
CA ASP A 371 -4.30 7.76 -14.12
C ASP A 371 -3.94 9.23 -13.88
N VAL A 372 -4.36 10.13 -14.78
CA VAL A 372 -4.09 11.57 -14.65
C VAL A 372 -4.73 12.16 -13.39
N LEU A 373 -5.90 11.67 -12.98
CA LEU A 373 -6.62 12.14 -11.78
C LEU A 373 -5.76 11.95 -10.53
N PHE A 374 -5.24 10.74 -10.38
CA PHE A 374 -4.48 10.34 -9.20
C PHE A 374 -2.98 10.65 -9.30
N LYS A 375 -2.46 11.14 -10.44
CA LYS A 375 -1.06 11.58 -10.58
C LYS A 375 -0.92 13.09 -10.40
N ASN A 376 -1.86 13.85 -10.96
CA ASN A 376 -1.67 15.27 -11.21
C ASN A 376 -2.64 16.18 -10.45
N HIS A 377 -3.72 15.63 -9.88
CA HIS A 377 -4.84 16.44 -9.37
C HIS A 377 -5.19 16.12 -7.91
N CYS A 378 -4.18 16.00 -7.04
CA CYS A 378 -4.41 15.77 -5.61
C CYS A 378 -5.12 17.00 -4.99
N GLY A 379 -6.27 16.80 -4.37
CA GLY A 379 -7.05 17.87 -3.73
C GLY A 379 -7.75 18.82 -4.70
N GLU A 380 -7.63 18.63 -6.02
CA GLU A 380 -8.31 19.46 -7.01
C GLU A 380 -9.68 18.88 -7.40
N ASN A 381 -10.59 19.73 -7.88
CA ASN A 381 -11.82 19.29 -8.53
C ASN A 381 -11.53 18.97 -10.00
N VAL A 382 -11.94 17.79 -10.47
CA VAL A 382 -11.68 17.38 -11.85
C VAL A 382 -12.97 17.06 -12.58
N VAL A 383 -13.15 17.61 -13.79
CA VAL A 383 -14.30 17.32 -14.65
C VAL A 383 -13.86 16.52 -15.88
N ILE A 384 -14.52 15.39 -16.16
CA ILE A 384 -14.29 14.60 -17.37
C ILE A 384 -15.57 14.54 -18.20
N ALA A 385 -15.51 15.04 -19.44
CA ALA A 385 -16.58 14.93 -20.42
C ALA A 385 -16.42 13.68 -21.31
N GLY A 386 -17.38 12.76 -21.24
CA GLY A 386 -17.33 11.46 -21.92
C GLY A 386 -18.60 11.09 -22.70
N HIS A 387 -18.85 9.78 -22.83
CA HIS A 387 -19.94 9.19 -23.59
C HIS A 387 -20.75 8.19 -22.76
N SER A 388 -21.95 7.84 -23.24
CA SER A 388 -22.82 6.83 -22.64
C SER A 388 -22.12 5.48 -22.42
N ASN A 389 -21.23 5.09 -23.34
CA ASN A 389 -20.49 3.83 -23.29
C ASN A 389 -19.12 3.90 -22.61
N THR A 390 -18.58 5.09 -22.33
CA THR A 390 -17.25 5.22 -21.68
C THR A 390 -17.35 5.59 -20.21
N LEU A 391 -18.34 6.41 -19.83
CA LEU A 391 -18.50 6.86 -18.44
C LEU A 391 -18.75 5.72 -17.46
N PRO A 392 -19.57 4.69 -17.75
CA PRO A 392 -19.70 3.53 -16.86
C PRO A 392 -18.36 2.86 -16.55
N GLY A 393 -17.51 2.67 -17.55
CA GLY A 393 -16.18 2.08 -17.36
C GLY A 393 -15.26 2.94 -16.49
N LEU A 394 -15.33 4.27 -16.59
CA LEU A 394 -14.59 5.17 -15.70
C LEU A 394 -15.11 5.10 -14.26
N ILE A 395 -16.43 5.04 -14.07
CA ILE A 395 -17.06 4.89 -12.75
C ILE A 395 -16.62 3.57 -12.09
N ASP A 396 -16.60 2.48 -12.87
CA ASP A 396 -16.11 1.18 -12.42
C ASP A 396 -14.62 1.25 -12.02
N LEU A 397 -13.77 1.89 -12.83
CA LEU A 397 -12.35 2.08 -12.53
C LEU A 397 -12.07 2.99 -11.33
N LEU A 398 -13.01 3.87 -10.98
CA LEU A 398 -12.99 4.64 -9.73
C LEU A 398 -13.42 3.79 -8.51
N ALA A 399 -13.63 2.49 -8.67
CA ALA A 399 -14.05 1.54 -7.64
C ALA A 399 -15.42 1.85 -7.02
N ILE A 400 -16.33 2.45 -7.78
CA ILE A 400 -17.73 2.57 -7.38
C ILE A 400 -18.41 1.20 -7.56
N PRO A 401 -19.06 0.66 -6.52
CA PRO A 401 -19.67 -0.69 -6.58
C PRO A 401 -20.99 -0.73 -7.36
N GLU A 402 -21.60 0.43 -7.62
CA GLU A 402 -22.87 0.54 -8.34
C GLU A 402 -22.64 0.42 -9.84
N LYS A 403 -23.32 -0.55 -10.47
CA LYS A 403 -23.30 -0.70 -11.92
C LYS A 403 -24.18 0.36 -12.58
N ILE A 404 -23.56 1.27 -13.33
CA ILE A 404 -24.26 2.35 -14.04
C ILE A 404 -24.47 1.96 -15.51
N THR A 405 -25.67 2.21 -16.02
CA THR A 405 -25.98 2.17 -17.45
C THR A 405 -26.49 3.54 -17.86
N ILE A 406 -26.01 4.06 -18.99
CA ILE A 406 -26.42 5.35 -19.54
C ILE A 406 -27.00 5.10 -20.92
N GLU A 407 -28.28 5.41 -21.11
CA GLU A 407 -28.94 5.23 -22.40
C GLU A 407 -28.46 6.28 -23.42
N ASP A 408 -28.47 5.95 -24.71
CA ASP A 408 -28.00 6.87 -25.76
C ASP A 408 -28.84 8.15 -25.87
N ASN A 409 -30.08 8.16 -25.38
CA ASN A 409 -30.94 9.34 -25.31
C ASN A 409 -30.95 10.04 -23.94
N GLN A 410 -30.15 9.58 -22.97
CA GLN A 410 -30.08 10.14 -21.61
C GLN A 410 -29.02 11.25 -21.51
N TYR A 411 -29.45 12.48 -21.23
CA TYR A 411 -28.59 13.66 -21.13
C TYR A 411 -28.84 14.39 -19.81
N GLY A 412 -27.84 15.15 -19.33
CA GLY A 412 -27.98 16.02 -18.17
C GLY A 412 -27.49 15.45 -16.84
N ASP A 413 -27.20 14.15 -16.76
CA ASP A 413 -26.69 13.58 -15.52
C ASP A 413 -25.23 13.97 -15.27
N LEU A 414 -25.00 14.49 -14.06
CA LEU A 414 -23.69 14.82 -13.52
C LEU A 414 -23.36 13.83 -12.40
N TYR A 415 -22.44 12.92 -12.69
CA TYR A 415 -21.96 11.92 -11.74
C TYR A 415 -20.85 12.54 -10.90
N VAL A 416 -21.09 12.69 -9.60
CA VAL A 416 -20.18 13.29 -8.64
C VAL A 416 -19.59 12.19 -7.76
N VAL A 417 -18.29 11.97 -7.91
CA VAL A 417 -17.53 11.03 -7.08
C VAL A 417 -16.78 11.82 -6.02
N LEU A 418 -17.05 11.47 -4.75
CA LEU A 418 -16.40 11.98 -3.56
C LEU A 418 -15.80 10.82 -2.77
N TRP A 419 -14.80 11.09 -1.93
CA TRP A 419 -14.23 10.08 -1.05
C TRP A 419 -14.62 10.35 0.40
N LYS A 420 -15.12 9.31 1.08
CA LYS A 420 -15.39 9.31 2.52
C LYS A 420 -14.57 8.19 3.17
N ASP A 421 -13.69 8.53 4.11
CA ASP A 421 -12.80 7.59 4.78
C ASP A 421 -12.01 6.69 3.80
N GLY A 422 -11.62 7.27 2.66
CA GLY A 422 -10.89 6.56 1.61
C GLY A 422 -11.77 5.69 0.69
N ILE A 423 -13.08 5.65 0.88
CA ILE A 423 -14.02 4.89 0.03
C ILE A 423 -14.72 5.86 -0.93
N PRO A 424 -14.70 5.62 -2.25
CA PRO A 424 -15.41 6.44 -3.21
C PRO A 424 -16.92 6.22 -3.09
N THR A 425 -17.66 7.32 -3.14
CA THR A 425 -19.12 7.36 -3.14
C THR A 425 -19.59 8.13 -4.36
N LEU A 426 -20.63 7.62 -5.02
CA LEU A 426 -21.25 8.26 -6.16
C LEU A 426 -22.54 8.98 -5.74
N ARG A 427 -22.73 10.20 -6.24
CA ARG A 427 -24.01 10.91 -6.23
C ARG A 427 -24.31 11.38 -7.64
N VAL A 428 -25.56 11.32 -8.06
CA VAL A 428 -25.98 11.80 -9.39
C VAL A 428 -26.81 13.05 -9.22
N ASP A 429 -26.37 14.14 -9.83
CA ASP A 429 -27.12 15.39 -9.99
C ASP A 429 -27.63 15.50 -11.43
N HIS A 430 -28.56 16.44 -11.66
CA HIS A 430 -29.07 16.74 -12.98
C HIS A 430 -28.81 18.20 -13.35
N VAL A 431 -28.32 18.41 -14.58
CA VAL A 431 -27.87 19.69 -15.11
C VAL A 431 -28.74 20.07 -16.30
N GLY A 432 -29.41 21.22 -16.19
CA GLY A 432 -30.38 21.70 -17.19
C GLY A 432 -31.80 21.26 -16.88
N ASN A 433 -32.70 21.46 -17.85
CA ASN A 433 -34.09 21.02 -17.78
C ASN A 433 -34.25 19.55 -18.21
#